data_AF-A0A4Q0I3E3-F1
#
_entry.id   AF-A0A4Q0I3E3-F1
#
_cell.length_a   1.000
_cell.length_b   1.000
_cell.length_c   1.000
_cell.angle_alpha   90.00
_cell.angle_beta   90.00
_cell.angle_gamma   90.00
#
_symmetry.space_group_name_H-M   'P 1'
#
loop_
_entity.id
_entity.type
_entity.pdbx_description
1 polymer ?
#
loop_
_entity_poly.entity_id
_entity_poly.type
_entity_poly.pdbx_seq_one_letter_code
_entity_poly.pdbx_strand_id
1 'polypeptide(L)'
;MQNMSLLQFILVSFPEQVIFIFLGAFSIGKYSYFKTRSNYYRIFITASLITFISYILREKLGLVSESTLLLLFIDIILIILIMKFKFYEAVTASVLGFSMIMLVEISFSLIIAPILGINGERELYQNASNFVIFVLSVRLLHILLAVFLYRFKIKIVNMESSNIKTKEYYIQLVVYLISLCTIGFLTFLMTRMLLFEKVTIASSQNMYLLKINIYISLFVTIILTLAVKSIHDFYKNKSTLNNNEIVQSIEYIYRLIDEQNINEAKDALISLKTHIKEN
;
A
#
# COMPACT_ATOMS: atom_id res chain seq x y z
N MET A 1 5.68 -2.69 22.79
CA MET A 1 4.87 -1.68 23.50
C MET A 1 3.94 -2.37 24.50
N GLN A 2 4.47 -3.00 25.55
CA GLN A 2 3.66 -3.45 26.69
C GLN A 2 4.20 -2.71 27.91
N ASN A 3 3.31 -2.28 28.81
CA ASN A 3 3.63 -1.52 30.02
C ASN A 3 4.15 -0.10 29.76
N MET A 4 3.83 0.51 28.62
CA MET A 4 4.08 1.95 28.44
C MET A 4 3.03 2.77 29.18
N SER A 5 3.45 3.89 29.77
CA SER A 5 2.48 4.88 30.25
C SER A 5 1.63 5.38 29.07
N LEU A 6 0.34 5.69 29.32
CA LEU A 6 -0.58 6.22 28.32
C LEU A 6 0.04 7.39 27.53
N LEU A 7 0.73 8.29 28.25
CA LEU A 7 1.37 9.45 27.66
C LEU A 7 2.49 9.06 26.67
N GLN A 8 3.35 8.11 27.06
CA GLN A 8 4.42 7.61 26.17
C GLN A 8 3.83 6.94 24.92
N PHE A 9 2.78 6.15 25.08
CA PHE A 9 2.11 5.51 23.95
C PHE A 9 1.56 6.54 22.96
N ILE A 10 0.82 7.55 23.46
CA ILE A 10 0.25 8.61 22.62
C ILE A 10 1.36 9.39 21.91
N LEU A 11 2.44 9.75 22.61
CA LEU A 11 3.54 10.53 22.05
C LEU A 11 4.27 9.80 20.92
N VAL A 12 4.28 8.46 20.90
CA VAL A 12 4.92 7.68 19.84
C VAL A 12 3.94 7.33 18.71
N SER A 13 2.75 6.88 19.05
CA SER A 13 1.78 6.36 18.09
C SER A 13 1.04 7.47 17.36
N PHE A 14 0.71 8.60 18.00
CA PHE A 14 0.00 9.68 17.31
C PHE A 14 0.80 10.29 16.14
N PRO A 15 2.08 10.67 16.31
CA PRO A 15 2.88 11.16 15.18
C PRO A 15 3.05 10.12 14.08
N GLU A 16 3.19 8.84 14.43
CA GLU A 16 3.25 7.74 13.46
C GLU A 16 2.01 7.71 12.57
N GLN A 17 0.82 7.79 13.18
CA GLN A 17 -0.45 7.77 12.46
C GLN A 17 -0.64 8.99 11.56
N VAL A 18 -0.21 10.17 12.00
CA VAL A 18 -0.21 11.36 11.16
C VAL A 18 0.69 11.15 9.94
N ILE A 19 1.91 10.66 10.14
CA ILE A 19 2.87 10.43 9.05
C ILE A 19 2.39 9.32 8.10
N PHE A 20 1.81 8.25 8.63
CA PHE A 20 1.16 7.19 7.86
C PHE A 20 0.15 7.74 6.86
N ILE A 21 -0.75 8.62 7.33
CA ILE A 21 -1.77 9.25 6.48
C ILE A 21 -1.12 10.12 5.38
N PHE A 22 -0.09 10.90 5.72
CA PHE A 22 0.64 11.70 4.74
C PHE A 22 1.33 10.84 3.67
N LEU A 23 2.10 9.83 4.09
CA LEU A 23 2.81 8.93 3.18
C LEU A 23 1.84 8.18 2.27
N GLY A 24 0.74 7.65 2.83
CA GLY A 24 -0.30 6.97 2.07
C GLY A 24 -0.97 7.86 1.03
N ALA A 25 -1.41 9.06 1.44
CA ALA A 25 -2.09 10.01 0.56
C ALA A 25 -1.16 10.57 -0.54
N PHE A 26 0.11 10.85 -0.25
CA PHE A 26 1.08 11.26 -1.25
C PHE A 26 1.41 10.13 -2.23
N SER A 27 1.50 8.89 -1.75
CA SER A 27 1.75 7.71 -2.58
C SER A 27 0.67 7.49 -3.65
N ILE A 28 -0.59 7.81 -3.33
CA ILE A 28 -1.71 7.74 -4.28
C ILE A 28 -1.97 9.05 -5.05
N GLY A 29 -1.12 10.05 -4.86
CA GLY A 29 -1.17 11.32 -5.58
C GLY A 29 -2.21 12.33 -5.10
N LYS A 30 -2.83 12.17 -3.92
CA LYS A 30 -3.84 13.08 -3.36
C LYS A 30 -3.25 14.37 -2.77
N TYR A 31 -2.37 15.03 -3.50
CA TYR A 31 -1.73 16.29 -3.07
C TYR A 31 -2.76 17.43 -2.91
N SER A 32 -3.80 17.44 -3.75
CA SER A 32 -4.88 18.43 -3.69
C SER A 32 -5.64 18.40 -2.37
N TYR A 33 -5.73 17.23 -1.72
CA TYR A 33 -6.43 17.05 -0.45
C TYR A 33 -5.85 17.94 0.65
N PHE A 34 -4.53 18.15 0.66
CA PHE A 34 -3.84 18.93 1.68
C PHE A 34 -3.89 20.44 1.44
N LYS A 35 -4.42 20.91 0.30
CA LYS A 35 -4.61 22.36 0.08
C LYS A 35 -5.74 22.93 0.93
N THR A 36 -6.72 22.11 1.29
CA THR A 36 -7.90 22.54 2.02
C THR A 36 -7.64 22.45 3.53
N ARG A 37 -7.73 23.59 4.24
CA ARG A 37 -7.46 23.65 5.68
C ARG A 37 -8.33 22.71 6.52
N SER A 38 -9.60 22.53 6.15
CA SER A 38 -10.53 21.65 6.87
C SER A 38 -10.10 20.18 6.87
N ASN A 39 -9.28 19.76 5.90
CA ASN A 39 -8.81 18.39 5.80
C ASN A 39 -7.70 18.07 6.82
N TYR A 40 -6.97 19.06 7.34
CA TYR A 40 -6.03 18.84 8.45
C TYR A 40 -6.76 18.42 9.73
N TYR A 41 -7.95 18.95 10.00
CA TYR A 41 -8.78 18.50 11.12
C TYR A 41 -9.24 17.06 10.93
N ARG A 42 -9.57 16.65 9.70
CA ARG A 42 -9.93 15.25 9.41
C ARG A 42 -8.76 14.30 9.68
N ILE A 43 -7.56 14.67 9.24
CA ILE A 43 -6.33 13.90 9.51
C ILE A 43 -6.08 13.78 11.01
N PHE A 44 -6.22 14.90 11.74
CA PHE A 44 -6.06 14.92 13.19
C PHE A 44 -7.04 13.97 13.88
N ILE A 45 -8.33 14.06 13.56
CA ILE A 45 -9.38 13.20 14.13
C ILE A 45 -9.11 11.73 13.81
N THR A 46 -8.78 11.41 12.56
CA THR A 46 -8.44 10.04 12.14
C THR A 46 -7.25 9.50 12.93
N ALA A 47 -6.14 10.24 13.00
CA ALA A 47 -4.94 9.82 13.74
C ALA A 47 -5.21 9.66 15.24
N SER A 48 -6.01 10.55 15.85
CA SER A 48 -6.40 10.43 17.27
C SER A 48 -7.22 9.17 17.53
N LEU A 49 -8.21 8.88 16.69
CA LEU A 49 -9.05 7.68 16.84
C LEU A 49 -8.23 6.40 16.69
N ILE A 50 -7.36 6.32 15.68
CA ILE A 50 -6.50 5.15 15.48
C ILE A 50 -5.56 4.96 16.66
N THR A 51 -4.95 6.04 17.15
CA THR A 51 -4.07 5.97 18.33
C THR A 51 -4.80 5.44 19.54
N PHE A 52 -6.02 5.92 19.79
CA PHE A 52 -6.85 5.46 20.90
C PHE A 52 -7.26 4.00 20.77
N ILE A 53 -7.69 3.58 19.56
CA ILE A 53 -8.06 2.19 19.30
C ILE A 53 -6.82 1.28 19.43
N SER A 54 -5.67 1.71 18.93
CA SER A 54 -4.39 1.01 19.08
C SER A 54 -4.02 0.78 20.54
N TYR A 55 -4.20 1.80 21.37
CA TYR A 55 -3.99 1.69 22.81
C TYR A 55 -4.91 0.62 23.44
N ILE A 56 -6.21 0.63 23.11
CA ILE A 56 -7.17 -0.37 23.61
C ILE A 56 -6.75 -1.78 23.16
N LEU A 57 -6.46 -1.96 21.87
CA LEU A 57 -6.12 -3.27 21.32
C LEU A 57 -4.83 -3.84 21.92
N ARG A 58 -3.80 -3.01 22.08
CA ARG A 58 -2.47 -3.45 22.52
C ARG A 58 -2.35 -3.57 24.03
N GLU A 59 -2.81 -2.59 24.79
CA GLU A 59 -2.62 -2.52 26.25
C GLU A 59 -3.82 -3.09 27.03
N LYS A 60 -5.07 -2.95 26.54
CA LYS A 60 -6.25 -3.49 27.26
C LYS A 60 -6.61 -4.91 26.87
N LEU A 61 -6.49 -5.25 25.58
CA LEU A 61 -6.86 -6.56 25.05
C LEU A 61 -5.65 -7.50 24.86
N GLY A 62 -4.41 -6.99 25.00
CA GLY A 62 -3.19 -7.79 24.87
C GLY A 62 -2.93 -8.33 23.47
N LEU A 63 -3.59 -7.79 22.43
CA LEU A 63 -3.53 -8.25 21.04
C LEU A 63 -2.32 -7.65 20.30
N VAL A 64 -1.13 -7.70 20.89
CA VAL A 64 0.06 -7.00 20.37
C VAL A 64 0.38 -7.42 18.93
N SER A 65 0.35 -8.71 18.66
CA SER A 65 0.77 -9.28 17.37
C SER A 65 -0.33 -9.16 16.30
N GLU A 66 -1.60 -9.33 16.66
CA GLU A 66 -2.76 -9.18 15.76
C GLU A 66 -3.16 -7.74 15.49
N SER A 67 -2.74 -6.81 16.36
CA SER A 67 -3.13 -5.41 16.27
C SER A 67 -2.72 -4.76 14.95
N THR A 68 -1.60 -5.14 14.34
CA THR A 68 -1.08 -4.44 13.16
C THR A 68 -2.02 -4.52 11.96
N LEU A 69 -2.54 -5.71 11.65
CA LEU A 69 -3.47 -5.89 10.53
C LEU A 69 -4.88 -5.40 10.86
N LEU A 70 -5.32 -5.62 12.09
CA LEU A 70 -6.62 -5.12 12.53
C LEU A 70 -6.65 -3.57 12.54
N LEU A 71 -5.55 -2.93 12.92
CA LEU A 71 -5.35 -1.49 12.79
C LEU A 71 -5.37 -1.06 11.34
N LEU A 72 -4.70 -1.77 10.42
CA LEU A 72 -4.72 -1.45 9.00
C LEU A 72 -6.16 -1.50 8.42
N PHE A 73 -6.99 -2.47 8.83
CA PHE A 73 -8.41 -2.51 8.45
C PHE A 73 -9.20 -1.34 9.03
N ILE A 74 -8.98 -1.00 10.30
CA ILE A 74 -9.61 0.16 10.95
C ILE A 74 -9.20 1.45 10.25
N ASP A 75 -7.93 1.59 9.85
CA ASP A 75 -7.40 2.73 9.12
C ASP A 75 -8.13 2.92 7.79
N ILE A 76 -8.33 1.83 7.04
CA ILE A 76 -9.10 1.86 5.78
C ILE A 76 -10.51 2.38 6.05
N ILE A 77 -11.20 1.86 7.06
CA ILE A 77 -12.56 2.27 7.42
C ILE A 77 -12.60 3.76 7.80
N LEU A 78 -11.67 4.23 8.64
CA LEU A 78 -11.62 5.62 9.09
C LEU A 78 -11.24 6.59 7.97
N ILE A 79 -10.35 6.19 7.05
CA ILE A 79 -10.01 6.97 5.86
C ILE A 79 -11.23 7.09 4.93
N ILE A 80 -12.06 6.06 4.81
CA ILE A 80 -13.33 6.13 4.05
C ILE A 80 -14.32 7.08 4.75
N LEU A 81 -14.59 6.86 6.04
CA LEU A 81 -15.66 7.57 6.75
C LEU A 81 -15.33 9.04 7.03
N ILE A 82 -14.12 9.33 7.52
CA ILE A 82 -13.71 10.65 7.99
C ILE A 82 -13.03 11.42 6.88
N MET A 83 -12.03 10.81 6.22
CA MET A 83 -11.30 11.49 5.16
C MET A 83 -12.08 11.57 3.85
N LYS A 84 -13.12 10.75 3.68
CA LYS A 84 -14.00 10.65 2.49
C LYS A 84 -13.25 10.21 1.23
N PHE A 85 -12.23 9.38 1.39
CA PHE A 85 -11.60 8.72 0.25
C PHE A 85 -12.53 7.62 -0.28
N LYS A 86 -12.46 7.37 -1.58
CA LYS A 86 -13.18 6.21 -2.14
C LYS A 86 -12.53 4.92 -1.63
N PHE A 87 -13.31 3.84 -1.60
CA PHE A 87 -12.86 2.54 -1.08
C PHE A 87 -11.49 2.12 -1.64
N TYR A 88 -11.32 2.19 -2.96
CA TYR A 88 -10.06 1.81 -3.62
C TYR A 88 -8.89 2.75 -3.30
N GLU A 89 -9.16 4.04 -3.08
CA GLU A 89 -8.15 5.03 -2.70
C GLU A 89 -7.69 4.80 -1.27
N ALA A 90 -8.64 4.49 -0.36
CA ALA A 90 -8.37 4.22 1.03
C ALA A 90 -7.52 2.96 1.20
N VAL A 91 -7.89 1.84 0.56
CA VAL A 91 -7.12 0.60 0.58
C VAL A 91 -5.70 0.83 0.08
N THR A 92 -5.55 1.47 -1.08
CA THR A 92 -4.23 1.68 -1.69
C THR A 92 -3.38 2.63 -0.86
N ALA A 93 -3.95 3.70 -0.32
CA ALA A 93 -3.26 4.63 0.56
C ALA A 93 -2.78 3.95 1.83
N SER A 94 -3.63 3.14 2.48
CA SER A 94 -3.27 2.43 3.72
C SER A 94 -2.15 1.43 3.49
N VAL A 95 -2.22 0.62 2.42
CA VAL A 95 -1.18 -0.37 2.16
C VAL A 95 0.14 0.30 1.81
N LEU A 96 0.14 1.29 0.91
CA LEU A 96 1.37 2.01 0.53
C LEU A 96 1.96 2.81 1.70
N GLY A 97 1.11 3.44 2.51
CA GLY A 97 1.54 4.14 3.72
C GLY A 97 2.22 3.20 4.71
N PHE A 98 1.62 2.02 4.94
CA PHE A 98 2.18 0.99 5.82
C PHE A 98 3.51 0.46 5.27
N SER A 99 3.57 0.12 3.98
CA SER A 99 4.80 -0.36 3.34
C SER A 99 5.93 0.66 3.42
N MET A 100 5.64 1.96 3.25
CA MET A 100 6.65 3.01 3.35
C MET A 100 7.19 3.18 4.77
N ILE A 101 6.33 3.12 5.79
CA ILE A 101 6.76 3.13 7.20
C ILE A 101 7.69 1.95 7.47
N MET A 102 7.25 0.74 7.09
CA MET A 102 8.01 -0.50 7.32
C MET A 102 9.36 -0.50 6.61
N LEU A 103 9.43 0.01 5.38
CA LEU A 103 10.69 0.11 4.63
C LEU A 103 11.72 0.94 5.40
N VAL A 104 11.30 2.09 5.92
CA VAL A 104 12.18 2.97 6.72
C VAL A 104 12.53 2.32 8.06
N GLU A 105 11.55 1.78 8.80
CA GLU A 105 11.77 1.21 10.12
C GLU A 105 12.67 -0.02 10.10
N ILE A 106 12.46 -0.95 9.15
CA ILE A 106 13.30 -2.14 9.00
C ILE A 106 14.72 -1.73 8.59
N SER A 107 14.85 -0.87 7.57
CA SER A 107 16.18 -0.48 7.06
C SER A 107 16.98 0.27 8.13
N PHE A 108 16.33 1.17 8.86
CA PHE A 108 16.98 1.94 9.91
C PHE A 108 17.31 1.08 11.14
N SER A 109 16.40 0.19 11.56
CA SER A 109 16.64 -0.69 12.71
C SER A 109 17.84 -1.61 12.51
N LEU A 110 18.04 -2.14 11.29
CA LEU A 110 19.23 -2.94 10.94
C LEU A 110 20.55 -2.18 11.10
N ILE A 111 20.55 -0.87 10.89
CA ILE A 111 21.76 -0.04 10.98
C ILE A 111 21.97 0.45 12.42
N ILE A 112 20.92 0.95 13.05
CA ILE A 112 21.04 1.67 14.33
C ILE A 112 21.07 0.73 15.54
N ALA A 113 20.40 -0.44 15.48
CA ALA A 113 20.34 -1.35 16.61
C ALA A 113 21.74 -1.87 17.03
N PRO A 114 22.64 -2.26 16.10
CA PRO A 114 24.03 -2.59 16.45
C PRO A 114 24.81 -1.40 17.04
N ILE A 115 24.61 -0.19 16.52
CA ILE A 115 25.31 1.03 16.97
C ILE A 115 24.91 1.41 18.40
N LEU A 116 23.64 1.26 18.74
CA LEU A 116 23.10 1.52 20.06
C LEU A 116 23.25 0.34 21.04
N GLY A 117 23.85 -0.77 20.59
CA GLY A 117 24.03 -1.98 21.39
C GLY A 117 22.72 -2.66 21.79
N ILE A 118 21.67 -2.52 20.97
CA ILE A 118 20.34 -3.07 21.22
C ILE A 118 20.28 -4.50 20.65
N ASN A 119 20.28 -5.49 21.53
CA ASN A 119 20.25 -6.92 21.17
C ASN A 119 18.84 -7.53 21.25
N GLY A 120 17.80 -6.72 21.52
CA GLY A 120 16.42 -7.16 21.48
C GLY A 120 15.41 -6.08 21.89
N GLU A 121 14.12 -6.37 21.71
CA GLU A 121 13.03 -5.42 21.98
C GLU A 121 13.03 -4.93 23.43
N ARG A 122 13.34 -5.80 24.40
CA ARG A 122 13.31 -5.44 25.83
C ARG A 122 14.31 -4.34 26.18
N GLU A 123 15.51 -4.38 25.59
CA GLU A 123 16.55 -3.38 25.83
C GLU A 123 16.18 -2.02 25.23
N LEU A 124 15.49 -2.03 24.08
CA LEU A 124 14.99 -0.81 23.44
C LEU A 124 13.92 -0.10 24.28
N TYR A 125 13.05 -0.85 24.96
CA TYR A 125 11.96 -0.27 25.77
C TYR A 125 12.33 -0.01 27.23
N GLN A 126 13.39 -0.63 27.75
CA GLN A 126 13.84 -0.44 29.14
C GLN A 126 14.81 0.74 29.30
N ASN A 127 15.61 1.04 28.28
CA ASN A 127 16.51 2.20 28.31
C ASN A 127 15.86 3.41 27.63
N ALA A 128 15.38 4.35 28.45
CA ALA A 128 14.68 5.55 27.98
C ALA A 128 15.50 6.39 26.99
N SER A 129 16.83 6.45 27.16
CA SER A 129 17.70 7.21 26.25
C SER A 129 17.76 6.58 24.87
N ASN A 130 18.01 5.27 24.79
CA ASN A 130 18.02 4.50 23.54
C ASN A 130 16.65 4.55 22.86
N PHE A 131 15.57 4.43 23.63
CA PHE A 131 14.21 4.55 23.13
C PHE A 131 13.95 5.88 22.42
N VAL A 132 14.28 6.99 23.09
CA VAL A 132 14.07 8.34 22.55
C VAL A 132 14.90 8.56 21.30
N ILE A 133 16.19 8.20 21.32
CA ILE A 133 17.08 8.35 20.16
C ILE A 133 16.55 7.55 18.97
N PHE A 134 16.14 6.30 19.20
CA PHE A 134 15.61 5.44 18.16
C PHE A 134 14.32 6.00 17.55
N VAL A 135 13.30 6.27 18.38
CA VAL A 135 11.99 6.74 17.91
C VAL A 135 12.12 8.07 17.19
N LEU A 136 12.87 9.02 17.76
CA LEU A 136 13.01 10.35 17.19
C LEU A 136 13.72 10.31 15.83
N SER A 137 14.77 9.48 15.71
CA SER A 137 15.48 9.30 14.44
C SER A 137 14.60 8.68 13.36
N VAL A 138 13.85 7.63 13.70
CA VAL A 138 12.89 6.98 12.78
C VAL A 138 11.85 7.99 12.30
N ARG A 139 11.26 8.77 13.21
CA ARG A 139 10.22 9.76 12.86
C ARG A 139 10.78 10.89 11.99
N LEU A 140 12.01 11.35 12.25
CA LEU A 140 12.68 12.32 11.39
C LEU A 140 12.86 11.77 9.96
N LEU A 141 13.27 10.51 9.82
CA LEU A 141 13.39 9.87 8.50
C LEU A 141 12.04 9.76 7.79
N HIS A 142 10.97 9.40 8.50
CA HIS A 142 9.63 9.36 7.90
C HIS A 142 9.16 10.76 7.46
N ILE A 143 9.42 11.80 8.25
CA ILE A 143 9.10 13.18 7.89
C ILE A 143 9.90 13.62 6.67
N LEU A 144 11.20 13.32 6.61
CA LEU A 144 12.05 13.61 5.46
C LEU A 144 11.51 12.93 4.20
N LEU A 145 11.09 11.66 4.30
CA LEU A 145 10.46 10.94 3.19
C LEU A 145 9.16 11.61 2.75
N ALA A 146 8.29 11.98 3.69
CA ALA A 146 7.03 12.66 3.37
C ALA A 146 7.26 14.03 2.69
N VAL A 147 8.23 14.80 3.17
CA VAL A 147 8.64 16.09 2.56
C VAL A 147 9.22 15.86 1.16
N PHE A 148 10.02 14.82 0.98
CA PHE A 148 10.58 14.46 -0.33
C PHE A 148 9.47 14.11 -1.33
N LEU A 149 8.54 13.22 -0.96
CA LEU A 149 7.38 12.88 -1.78
C LEU A 149 6.55 14.12 -2.14
N TYR A 150 6.29 15.00 -1.16
CA TYR A 150 5.55 16.24 -1.38
C TYR A 150 6.26 17.21 -2.33
N ARG A 151 7.56 17.48 -2.09
CA ARG A 151 8.34 18.46 -2.86
C ARG A 151 8.52 18.03 -4.32
N PHE A 152 8.81 16.76 -4.55
CA PHE A 152 9.04 16.22 -5.89
C PHE A 152 7.77 15.67 -6.55
N LYS A 153 6.62 15.70 -5.84
CA LYS A 153 5.32 15.15 -6.28
C LYS A 153 5.44 13.72 -6.80
N ILE A 154 6.29 12.92 -6.16
CA ILE A 154 6.52 11.52 -6.52
C ILE A 154 5.30 10.72 -6.10
N LYS A 155 4.60 10.16 -7.08
CA LYS A 155 3.42 9.31 -6.86
C LYS A 155 3.71 7.90 -7.35
N ILE A 156 3.38 6.92 -6.52
CA ILE A 156 3.50 5.50 -6.87
C ILE A 156 2.31 5.10 -7.74
N VAL A 157 1.12 5.59 -7.36
CA VAL A 157 -0.15 5.29 -8.01
C VAL A 157 -0.85 6.62 -8.26
N ASN A 158 -1.26 6.89 -9.49
CA ASN A 158 -1.93 8.14 -9.85
C ASN A 158 -3.45 7.98 -9.82
N MET A 159 -4.04 7.96 -8.62
CA MET A 159 -5.49 7.78 -8.47
C MET A 159 -6.32 9.03 -8.82
N GLU A 160 -5.68 10.18 -9.05
CA GLU A 160 -6.35 11.45 -9.38
C GLU A 160 -6.54 11.66 -10.90
N SER A 161 -5.97 10.82 -11.77
CA SER A 161 -6.14 10.98 -13.23
C SER A 161 -7.53 10.57 -13.72
N SER A 162 -8.08 11.37 -14.64
CA SER A 162 -9.40 11.15 -15.25
C SER A 162 -9.47 10.00 -16.26
N ASN A 163 -8.33 9.48 -16.73
CA ASN A 163 -8.27 8.50 -17.82
C ASN A 163 -8.91 7.14 -17.42
N ILE A 164 -9.78 6.63 -18.28
CA ILE A 164 -10.55 5.40 -18.07
C ILE A 164 -9.63 4.17 -18.06
N LYS A 165 -8.62 4.10 -18.93
CA LYS A 165 -7.64 3.00 -18.98
C LYS A 165 -6.85 2.88 -17.68
N THR A 166 -6.49 4.01 -17.07
CA THR A 166 -5.84 4.01 -15.74
C THR A 166 -6.79 3.55 -14.63
N LYS A 167 -8.10 3.80 -14.73
CA LYS A 167 -9.06 3.35 -13.72
C LYS A 167 -9.22 1.83 -13.69
N GLU A 168 -9.33 1.17 -14.85
CA GLU A 168 -9.42 -0.29 -14.93
C GLU A 168 -8.18 -0.98 -14.33
N TYR A 169 -6.99 -0.46 -14.69
CA TYR A 169 -5.71 -0.89 -14.11
C TYR A 169 -5.71 -0.76 -12.58
N TYR A 170 -6.10 0.40 -12.05
CA TYR A 170 -6.10 0.64 -10.61
C TYR A 170 -7.16 -0.18 -9.86
N ILE A 171 -8.32 -0.44 -10.46
CA ILE A 171 -9.34 -1.33 -9.88
C ILE A 171 -8.79 -2.75 -9.74
N GLN A 172 -8.14 -3.28 -10.78
CA GLN A 172 -7.53 -4.62 -10.70
C GLN A 172 -6.43 -4.65 -9.63
N LEU A 173 -5.53 -3.66 -9.62
CA LEU A 173 -4.46 -3.56 -8.61
C LEU A 173 -5.01 -3.52 -7.17
N VAL A 174 -6.15 -2.86 -6.94
CA VAL A 174 -6.83 -2.83 -5.64
C VAL A 174 -7.36 -4.20 -5.23
N VAL A 175 -7.95 -4.96 -6.15
CA VAL A 175 -8.42 -6.33 -5.87
C VAL A 175 -7.26 -7.19 -5.38
N TYR A 176 -6.10 -7.13 -6.05
CA TYR A 176 -4.91 -7.86 -5.62
C TYR A 176 -4.38 -7.40 -4.26
N LEU A 177 -4.38 -6.09 -3.99
CA LEU A 177 -3.97 -5.55 -2.68
C LEU A 177 -4.86 -6.03 -1.53
N ILE A 178 -6.18 -6.06 -1.74
CA ILE A 178 -7.13 -6.59 -0.76
C ILE A 178 -6.87 -8.08 -0.53
N SER A 179 -6.73 -8.86 -1.61
CA SER A 179 -6.41 -10.29 -1.52
C SER A 179 -5.08 -10.54 -0.80
N LEU A 180 -4.05 -9.74 -1.05
CA LEU A 180 -2.76 -9.83 -0.34
C LEU A 180 -2.92 -9.53 1.16
N CYS A 181 -3.67 -8.49 1.52
CA CYS A 181 -3.89 -8.15 2.93
C CYS A 181 -4.68 -9.23 3.68
N THR A 182 -5.74 -9.77 3.07
CA THR A 182 -6.57 -10.81 3.68
C THR A 182 -5.83 -12.13 3.83
N ILE A 183 -5.09 -12.55 2.80
CA ILE A 183 -4.30 -13.78 2.84
C ILE A 183 -3.11 -13.63 3.79
N GLY A 184 -2.44 -12.48 3.80
CA GLY A 184 -1.40 -12.16 4.78
C GLY A 184 -1.94 -12.28 6.22
N PHE A 185 -3.11 -11.73 6.50
CA PHE A 185 -3.78 -11.83 7.79
C PHE A 185 -4.17 -13.27 8.17
N LEU A 186 -4.71 -14.03 7.24
CA LEU A 186 -5.05 -15.42 7.47
C LEU A 186 -3.80 -16.25 7.79
N THR A 187 -2.72 -16.06 7.02
CA THR A 187 -1.42 -16.72 7.24
C THR A 187 -0.86 -16.39 8.62
N PHE A 188 -0.97 -15.13 9.02
CA PHE A 188 -0.48 -14.66 10.31
C PHE A 188 -1.26 -15.28 11.48
N LEU A 189 -2.60 -15.28 11.44
CA LEU A 189 -3.44 -15.93 12.45
C LEU A 189 -3.13 -17.42 12.56
N MET A 190 -3.03 -18.12 11.42
CA MET A 190 -2.70 -19.54 11.39
C MET A 190 -1.31 -19.82 11.98
N THR A 191 -0.33 -18.96 11.70
CA THR A 191 1.03 -19.07 12.26
C THR A 191 1.03 -18.85 13.77
N ARG A 192 0.22 -17.92 14.27
CA ARG A 192 0.07 -17.68 15.72
C ARG A 192 -0.57 -18.89 16.43
N MET A 193 -1.66 -19.44 15.88
CA MET A 193 -2.29 -20.66 16.40
C MET A 193 -1.27 -21.81 16.49
N LEU A 194 -0.39 -21.93 15.49
CA LEU A 194 0.63 -22.99 15.45
C LEU A 194 1.75 -22.82 16.50
N LEU A 195 2.18 -21.58 16.76
CA LEU A 195 3.33 -21.30 17.64
C LEU A 195 2.95 -21.14 19.12
N PHE A 196 1.79 -20.54 19.40
CA PHE A 196 1.42 -20.10 20.76
C PHE A 196 0.26 -20.87 21.38
N GLU A 197 -0.64 -21.46 20.58
CA GLU A 197 -1.81 -22.21 21.07
C GLU A 197 -1.63 -23.73 20.96
N LYS A 198 -0.48 -24.25 21.43
CA LYS A 198 -0.19 -25.69 21.46
C LYS A 198 -1.20 -26.53 22.27
N VAL A 199 -2.07 -25.89 23.07
CA VAL A 199 -2.92 -26.55 24.07
C VAL A 199 -4.30 -26.94 23.51
N THR A 200 -4.76 -26.36 22.40
CA THR A 200 -6.11 -26.61 21.84
C THR A 200 -6.12 -27.45 20.55
N ILE A 201 -4.95 -27.70 19.93
CA ILE A 201 -4.83 -28.53 18.73
C ILE A 201 -4.56 -29.99 19.17
N ALA A 202 -5.58 -30.65 19.72
CA ALA A 202 -5.46 -31.97 20.35
C ALA A 202 -5.15 -33.14 19.37
N SER A 203 -5.03 -32.91 18.05
CA SER A 203 -4.68 -33.94 17.08
C SER A 203 -3.54 -33.52 16.14
N SER A 204 -2.62 -34.45 15.87
CA SER A 204 -1.51 -34.28 14.92
C SER A 204 -1.98 -33.92 13.50
N GLN A 205 -3.19 -34.36 13.12
CA GLN A 205 -3.83 -34.02 11.83
C GLN A 205 -4.21 -32.54 11.73
N ASN A 206 -4.77 -31.93 12.78
CA ASN A 206 -5.12 -30.51 12.77
C ASN A 206 -3.88 -29.61 12.65
N MET A 207 -2.76 -30.04 13.25
CA MET A 207 -1.48 -29.34 13.11
C MET A 207 -0.89 -29.46 11.69
N TYR A 208 -1.06 -30.61 11.03
CA TYR A 208 -0.62 -30.80 9.64
C TYR A 208 -1.46 -29.98 8.64
N LEU A 209 -2.78 -29.95 8.82
CA LEU A 209 -3.70 -29.12 8.04
C LEU A 209 -3.38 -27.62 8.19
N LEU A 210 -3.06 -27.17 9.41
CA LEU A 210 -2.67 -25.78 9.66
C LEU A 210 -1.36 -25.40 8.93
N LYS A 211 -0.34 -26.28 8.94
CA LYS A 211 0.91 -26.07 8.18
C LYS A 211 0.66 -26.00 6.68
N ILE A 212 -0.17 -26.91 6.15
CA ILE A 212 -0.56 -26.92 4.74
C ILE A 212 -1.27 -25.62 4.37
N ASN A 213 -2.20 -25.14 5.20
CA ASN A 213 -2.89 -23.88 4.96
C ASN A 213 -1.94 -22.66 4.96
N ILE A 214 -0.94 -22.63 5.86
CA ILE A 214 0.11 -21.60 5.84
C ILE A 214 0.89 -21.63 4.51
N TYR A 215 1.31 -22.82 4.06
CA TYR A 215 2.05 -22.96 2.80
C TYR A 215 1.20 -22.61 1.57
N ILE A 216 -0.06 -23.03 1.52
CA ILE A 216 -1.01 -22.65 0.46
C ILE A 216 -1.20 -21.13 0.46
N SER A 217 -1.36 -20.52 1.61
CA SER A 217 -1.55 -19.07 1.75
C SER A 217 -0.32 -18.29 1.25
N LEU A 218 0.89 -18.73 1.58
CA LEU A 218 2.14 -18.17 1.03
C LEU A 218 2.24 -18.38 -0.49
N PHE A 219 1.88 -19.56 -1.00
CA PHE A 219 1.87 -19.85 -2.42
C PHE A 219 0.90 -18.96 -3.21
N VAL A 220 -0.32 -18.78 -2.70
CA VAL A 220 -1.33 -17.89 -3.29
C VAL A 220 -0.86 -16.43 -3.25
N THR A 221 -0.18 -16.01 -2.16
CA THR A 221 0.44 -14.68 -2.05
C THR A 221 1.47 -14.44 -3.15
N ILE A 222 2.32 -15.44 -3.44
CA ILE A 222 3.33 -15.38 -4.52
C ILE A 222 2.64 -15.27 -5.89
N ILE A 223 1.61 -16.07 -6.17
CA ILE A 223 0.84 -16.00 -7.42
C ILE A 223 0.17 -14.65 -7.59
N LEU A 224 -0.47 -14.12 -6.55
CA LEU A 224 -1.09 -12.79 -6.57
C LEU A 224 -0.06 -11.69 -6.85
N THR A 225 1.13 -11.79 -6.27
CA THR A 225 2.23 -10.85 -6.52
C THR A 225 2.70 -10.91 -7.97
N LEU A 226 2.82 -12.12 -8.54
CA LEU A 226 3.13 -12.31 -9.97
C LEU A 226 2.02 -11.79 -10.88
N ALA A 227 0.75 -11.94 -10.49
CA ALA A 227 -0.40 -11.41 -11.22
C ALA A 227 -0.42 -9.88 -11.23
N VAL A 228 -0.08 -9.23 -10.11
CA VAL A 228 0.11 -7.77 -10.06
C VAL A 228 1.19 -7.31 -11.03
N LYS A 229 2.33 -8.02 -11.09
CA LYS A 229 3.41 -7.74 -12.04
C LYS A 229 2.94 -7.89 -13.49
N SER A 230 2.27 -8.99 -13.81
CA SER A 230 1.73 -9.26 -15.15
C SER A 230 0.74 -8.20 -15.62
N ILE A 231 -0.14 -7.75 -14.72
CA ILE A 231 -1.11 -6.68 -15.02
C ILE A 231 -0.40 -5.34 -15.20
N HIS A 232 0.60 -5.03 -14.38
CA HIS A 232 1.43 -3.84 -14.61
C HIS A 232 2.09 -3.87 -15.99
N ASP A 233 2.68 -5.00 -16.38
CA ASP A 233 3.31 -5.17 -17.69
C ASP A 233 2.29 -5.10 -18.84
N PHE A 234 1.10 -5.68 -18.68
CA PHE A 234 0.00 -5.62 -19.66
C PHE A 234 -0.45 -4.17 -19.91
N TYR A 235 -0.74 -3.40 -18.87
CA TYR A 235 -1.21 -2.02 -19.05
C TYR A 235 -0.09 -1.07 -19.49
N LYS A 236 1.16 -1.32 -19.12
CA LYS A 236 2.34 -0.59 -19.63
C LYS A 236 2.51 -0.78 -21.14
N ASN A 237 2.22 -1.98 -21.65
CA ASN A 237 2.38 -2.32 -23.06
C ASN A 237 1.09 -2.12 -23.90
N LYS A 238 -0.04 -1.79 -23.27
CA LYS A 238 -1.32 -1.55 -23.97
C LYS A 238 -1.36 -0.22 -24.73
N SER A 239 -0.48 0.74 -24.40
CA SER A 239 -0.38 2.04 -25.12
C SER A 239 0.64 2.02 -26.26
N THR A 240 1.52 1.02 -26.32
CA THR A 240 2.17 0.69 -27.57
C THR A 240 1.13 -0.04 -28.40
N LEU A 241 0.47 0.70 -29.30
CA LEU A 241 -0.28 0.11 -30.40
C LEU A 241 0.41 -1.17 -30.85
N ASN A 242 -0.36 -2.25 -31.03
CA ASN A 242 0.18 -3.46 -31.60
C ASN A 242 0.83 -3.03 -32.92
N ASN A 243 2.16 -3.04 -33.01
CA ASN A 243 2.86 -2.50 -34.18
C ASN A 243 2.31 -3.13 -35.47
N ASN A 244 1.78 -4.36 -35.35
CA ASN A 244 1.07 -5.06 -36.42
C ASN A 244 -0.22 -4.36 -36.89
N GLU A 245 -1.03 -3.76 -36.02
CA GLU A 245 -2.26 -3.03 -36.42
C GLU A 245 -1.94 -1.71 -37.14
N ILE A 246 -0.90 -0.98 -36.68
CA ILE A 246 -0.42 0.20 -37.40
C ILE A 246 0.16 -0.21 -38.75
N VAL A 247 1.00 -1.24 -38.79
CA VAL A 247 1.62 -1.74 -40.02
C VAL A 247 0.54 -2.20 -41.00
N GLN A 248 -0.46 -2.96 -40.56
CA GLN A 248 -1.60 -3.38 -41.39
C GLN A 248 -2.42 -2.18 -41.90
N SER A 249 -2.65 -1.16 -41.07
CA SER A 249 -3.36 0.04 -41.49
C SER A 249 -2.57 0.84 -42.52
N ILE A 250 -1.24 0.95 -42.35
CA ILE A 250 -0.34 1.60 -43.30
C ILE A 250 -0.27 0.80 -44.61
N GLU A 251 -0.22 -0.53 -44.54
CA GLU A 251 -0.18 -1.42 -45.71
C GLU A 251 -1.49 -1.36 -46.51
N TYR A 252 -2.63 -1.26 -45.82
CA TYR A 252 -3.93 -0.99 -46.45
C TYR A 252 -3.96 0.39 -47.15
N ILE A 253 -3.45 1.43 -46.50
CA ILE A 253 -3.35 2.77 -47.10
C ILE A 253 -2.43 2.75 -48.33
N TYR A 254 -1.31 2.02 -48.27
CA TYR A 254 -0.42 1.84 -49.41
C TYR A 254 -1.12 1.16 -50.59
N ARG A 255 -1.88 0.08 -50.35
CA ARG A 255 -2.69 -0.57 -51.41
C ARG A 255 -3.70 0.40 -52.03
N LEU A 256 -4.39 1.20 -51.24
CA LEU A 256 -5.34 2.19 -51.76
C LEU A 256 -4.67 3.27 -52.62
N ILE A 257 -3.42 3.65 -52.29
CA ILE A 257 -2.62 4.57 -53.09
C ILE A 257 -2.20 3.92 -54.42
N ASP A 258 -1.73 2.67 -54.37
CA ASP A 258 -1.35 1.90 -55.56
C ASP A 258 -2.55 1.66 -56.50
N GLU A 259 -3.74 1.46 -55.93
CA GLU A 259 -5.02 1.32 -56.65
C GLU A 259 -5.58 2.68 -57.13
N GLN A 260 -4.86 3.79 -56.96
CA GLN A 260 -5.26 5.18 -57.28
C GLN A 260 -6.54 5.66 -56.58
N ASN A 261 -6.95 4.99 -55.51
CA ASN A 261 -8.11 5.36 -54.71
C ASN A 261 -7.74 6.37 -53.61
N ILE A 262 -7.32 7.55 -54.06
CA ILE A 262 -6.72 8.59 -53.21
C ILE A 262 -7.69 9.13 -52.15
N ASN A 263 -9.00 9.13 -52.43
CA ASN A 263 -10.00 9.63 -51.48
C ASN A 263 -10.14 8.67 -50.28
N GLU A 264 -10.28 7.37 -50.53
CA GLU A 264 -10.34 6.36 -49.45
C GLU A 264 -9.03 6.27 -48.67
N ALA A 265 -7.88 6.39 -49.35
CA ALA A 265 -6.57 6.44 -48.68
C ALA A 265 -6.48 7.62 -47.71
N LYS A 266 -6.99 8.79 -48.10
CA LYS A 266 -7.01 9.99 -47.27
C LYS A 266 -7.93 9.82 -46.07
N ASP A 267 -9.10 9.22 -46.25
CA ASP A 267 -10.05 8.96 -45.17
C ASP A 267 -9.51 7.92 -44.18
N ALA A 268 -8.88 6.86 -44.68
CA ALA A 268 -8.18 5.86 -43.86
C ALA A 268 -7.02 6.47 -43.07
N LEU A 269 -6.24 7.38 -43.68
CA LEU A 269 -5.15 8.10 -43.01
C LEU A 269 -5.68 9.03 -41.90
N ILE A 270 -6.80 9.72 -42.14
CA ILE A 270 -7.46 10.56 -41.14
C ILE A 270 -8.00 9.70 -40.00
N SER A 271 -8.59 8.55 -40.30
CA SER A 271 -9.06 7.59 -39.30
C SER A 271 -7.92 7.07 -38.44
N LEU A 272 -6.80 6.65 -39.05
CA LEU A 272 -5.58 6.23 -38.36
C LEU A 272 -5.01 7.36 -37.48
N LYS A 273 -4.94 8.59 -37.99
CA LYS A 273 -4.49 9.76 -37.24
C LYS A 273 -5.39 10.06 -36.03
N THR A 274 -6.69 9.88 -36.18
CA THR A 274 -7.67 10.10 -35.10
C THR A 274 -7.56 8.99 -34.06
N HIS A 275 -7.45 7.74 -34.51
CA HIS A 275 -7.22 6.57 -33.67
C HIS A 275 -5.93 6.68 -32.84
N ILE A 276 -4.82 7.16 -33.43
CA ILE A 276 -3.56 7.41 -32.73
C ILE A 276 -3.68 8.55 -31.72
N LYS A 277 -4.50 9.57 -31.98
CA LYS A 277 -4.70 10.70 -31.06
C LYS A 277 -5.61 10.38 -29.89
N GLU A 278 -6.58 9.50 -30.09
CA GLU A 278 -7.59 9.13 -29.08
C GLU A 278 -7.13 7.98 -28.17
N ASN A 279 -6.10 7.21 -28.57
CA ASN A 279 -5.56 6.08 -27.81
C ASN A 279 -4.29 6.37 -27.02
#